data_AF-A0A6Y6T343-F1
#
_entry.id   AF-A0A6Y6T343-F1
#
_cell.length_a   1.000
_cell.length_b   1.000
_cell.length_c   1.000
_cell.angle_alpha   90.00
_cell.angle_beta   90.00
_cell.angle_gamma   90.00
#
_symmetry.space_group_name_H-M   'P 1'
#
loop_
_entity.id
_entity.type
_entity.pdbx_description
1 polymer ?
#
loop_
_entity_poly.entity_id
_entity_poly.type
_entity_poly.pdbx_seq_one_letter_code
_entity_poly.pdbx_strand_id
1 'polypeptide(L)'
;MKLYHTETQEDYNALLENLKNEGWTWFFGEAITSYNSQLWERNKQNTVVHIEEEGVSCGSLSYAKYLHPNIPIKKYKAKQDKVAKYNAAAANIAKEMSAIGVSMKNENNDKINNPAHYTAGGIETLDYIKAKVKDYPSYVAGNILKYVSRYEHKNGIEDLKKAQFYLNDLINWMESD
;
A
#
# COMPACT_ATOMS: atom_id res chain seq x y z
N MET A 1 -9.99 14.07 -24.68
CA MET A 1 -8.90 13.10 -24.49
C MET A 1 -8.30 13.19 -23.09
N LYS A 2 -7.95 12.05 -22.48
CA LYS A 2 -7.21 11.98 -21.20
C LYS A 2 -5.93 11.17 -21.40
N LEU A 3 -4.83 11.62 -20.80
CA LEU A 3 -3.53 10.94 -20.87
C LEU A 3 -3.10 10.53 -19.46
N TYR A 4 -2.77 9.25 -19.29
CA TYR A 4 -2.31 8.69 -18.02
C TYR A 4 -0.92 8.06 -18.16
N HIS A 5 0.05 8.56 -17.42
CA HIS A 5 1.39 7.99 -17.33
C HIS A 5 1.46 6.96 -16.21
N THR A 6 1.92 5.76 -16.55
CA THR A 6 2.09 4.62 -15.64
C THR A 6 3.57 4.25 -15.57
N GLU A 7 4.14 4.27 -14.36
CA GLU A 7 5.58 4.01 -14.15
C GLU A 7 5.88 2.57 -13.75
N THR A 8 4.87 1.81 -13.34
CA THR A 8 4.99 0.41 -12.92
C THR A 8 3.99 -0.47 -13.65
N GLN A 9 4.31 -1.76 -13.76
CA GLN A 9 3.41 -2.72 -14.39
C GLN A 9 2.12 -2.88 -13.59
N GLU A 10 2.19 -2.75 -12.25
CA GLU A 10 1.03 -2.75 -11.37
C GLU A 10 0.12 -1.55 -11.61
N ASP A 11 0.69 -0.34 -11.77
CA ASP A 11 -0.07 0.87 -12.09
C ASP A 11 -0.76 0.73 -13.45
N TYR A 12 -0.03 0.20 -14.45
CA TYR A 12 -0.56 -0.04 -15.79
C TYR A 12 -1.71 -1.05 -15.79
N ASN A 13 -1.51 -2.21 -15.16
CA ASN A 13 -2.54 -3.26 -15.07
C ASN A 13 -3.79 -2.77 -14.34
N ALA A 14 -3.63 -2.03 -13.24
CA ALA A 14 -4.75 -1.49 -12.47
C ALA A 14 -5.52 -0.42 -13.27
N LEU A 15 -4.85 0.42 -14.04
CA LEU A 15 -5.50 1.39 -14.92
C LEU A 15 -6.35 0.68 -15.97
N LEU A 16 -5.80 -0.35 -16.62
CA LEU A 16 -6.54 -1.12 -17.63
C LEU A 16 -7.76 -1.84 -17.06
N GLU A 17 -7.66 -2.39 -15.84
CA GLU A 17 -8.79 -3.01 -15.14
C GLU A 17 -9.90 -1.98 -14.85
N ASN A 18 -9.54 -0.78 -14.41
CA ASN A 18 -10.50 0.30 -14.19
C ASN A 18 -11.19 0.73 -15.49
N LEU A 19 -10.42 0.92 -16.57
CA LEU A 19 -10.96 1.27 -17.89
C LEU A 19 -11.92 0.19 -18.41
N LYS A 20 -11.58 -1.09 -18.23
CA LYS A 20 -12.47 -2.22 -18.55
C LYS A 20 -13.79 -2.14 -17.78
N ASN A 21 -13.74 -1.87 -16.48
CA ASN A 21 -14.94 -1.75 -15.64
C ASN A 21 -15.81 -0.54 -16.02
N GLU A 22 -15.20 0.50 -16.57
CA GLU A 22 -15.89 1.69 -17.12
C GLU A 22 -16.43 1.46 -18.54
N GLY A 23 -16.23 0.29 -19.14
CA GLY A 23 -16.74 -0.07 -20.47
C GLY A 23 -15.84 0.37 -21.63
N TRP A 24 -14.61 0.79 -21.36
CA TRP A 24 -13.66 1.16 -22.42
C TRP A 24 -13.03 -0.06 -23.10
N THR A 25 -12.79 0.07 -24.41
CA THR A 25 -12.10 -0.92 -25.25
C THR A 25 -10.90 -0.28 -25.95
N TRP A 26 -9.94 -1.12 -26.41
CA TRP A 26 -8.85 -0.64 -27.25
C TRP A 26 -9.40 -0.12 -28.59
N PHE A 27 -8.76 0.91 -29.14
CA PHE A 27 -9.10 1.51 -30.44
C PHE A 27 -9.13 0.48 -31.59
N PHE A 28 -8.37 -0.61 -31.48
CA PHE A 28 -8.30 -1.68 -32.49
C PHE A 28 -9.21 -2.90 -32.20
N GLY A 29 -10.15 -2.82 -31.24
CA GLY A 29 -11.12 -3.88 -30.91
C GLY A 29 -10.95 -4.54 -29.52
N GLU A 30 -11.76 -5.56 -29.21
CA GLU A 30 -11.63 -6.35 -27.96
C GLU A 30 -10.34 -7.19 -28.02
N ALA A 31 -9.44 -7.21 -27.03
CA ALA A 31 -9.69 -7.27 -25.60
C ALA A 31 -8.55 -6.66 -24.75
N ILE A 32 -8.91 -6.20 -23.56
CA ILE A 32 -7.98 -5.95 -22.44
C ILE A 32 -7.62 -7.32 -21.81
N THR A 33 -7.05 -8.24 -22.59
CA THR A 33 -6.57 -9.56 -22.10
C THR A 33 -5.36 -10.04 -22.91
N SER A 34 -4.46 -10.77 -22.23
CA SER A 34 -3.19 -11.44 -22.64
C SER A 34 -2.16 -10.64 -23.49
N TYR A 35 -2.60 -9.68 -24.32
CA TYR A 35 -1.76 -8.79 -25.14
C TYR A 35 -1.25 -7.55 -24.38
N ASN A 36 -1.84 -7.23 -23.22
CA ASN A 36 -1.50 -6.03 -22.44
C ASN A 36 -0.07 -6.04 -21.89
N SER A 37 0.44 -7.21 -21.52
CA SER A 37 1.83 -7.33 -21.04
C SER A 37 2.83 -6.94 -22.14
N GLN A 38 2.55 -7.25 -23.40
CA GLN A 38 3.42 -6.90 -24.52
C GLN A 38 3.46 -5.39 -24.78
N LEU A 39 2.32 -4.70 -24.59
CA LEU A 39 2.23 -3.25 -24.72
C LEU A 39 3.01 -2.53 -23.61
N TRP A 40 2.94 -3.06 -22.38
CA TRP A 40 3.79 -2.61 -21.28
C TRP A 40 5.27 -2.82 -21.59
N GLU A 41 5.69 -4.01 -22.02
CA GLU A 41 7.11 -4.32 -22.26
C GLU A 41 7.77 -3.41 -23.30
N ARG A 42 7.01 -2.86 -24.25
CA ARG A 42 7.52 -1.96 -25.30
C ARG A 42 8.05 -0.64 -24.74
N ASN A 43 7.37 -0.04 -23.77
CA ASN A 43 7.67 1.31 -23.27
C ASN A 43 8.00 1.34 -21.76
N LYS A 44 7.66 0.28 -21.01
CA LYS A 44 7.85 0.12 -19.57
C LYS A 44 7.44 1.37 -18.80
N GLN A 45 8.31 1.91 -17.95
CA GLN A 45 8.04 3.11 -17.16
C GLN A 45 7.75 4.39 -17.97
N ASN A 46 7.94 4.37 -19.29
CA ASN A 46 7.57 5.46 -20.20
C ASN A 46 6.20 5.24 -20.85
N THR A 47 5.40 4.27 -20.40
CA THR A 47 4.08 3.98 -20.98
C THR A 47 3.07 5.05 -20.62
N VAL A 48 2.41 5.62 -21.63
CA VAL A 48 1.26 6.50 -21.49
C VAL A 48 0.05 5.85 -22.13
N VAL A 49 -1.07 5.81 -21.40
CA VAL A 49 -2.38 5.36 -21.87
C VAL A 49 -3.19 6.59 -22.30
N HIS A 50 -3.69 6.55 -23.52
CA HIS A 50 -4.49 7.58 -24.15
C HIS A 50 -5.95 7.12 -24.16
N ILE A 51 -6.86 7.98 -23.72
CA ILE A 51 -8.30 7.71 -23.71
C ILE A 51 -8.98 8.80 -24.53
N GLU A 52 -9.57 8.38 -25.64
CA GLU A 52 -10.24 9.21 -26.63
C GLU A 52 -11.68 8.72 -26.82
N GLU A 53 -12.53 9.48 -27.51
CA GLU A 53 -13.92 9.07 -27.74
C GLU A 53 -14.02 7.76 -28.52
N GLU A 54 -13.03 7.50 -29.38
CA GLU A 54 -12.96 6.32 -30.23
C GLU A 54 -12.33 5.10 -29.54
N GLY A 55 -11.80 5.26 -28.31
CA GLY A 55 -11.27 4.17 -27.49
C GLY A 55 -9.95 4.46 -26.80
N VAL A 56 -9.30 3.39 -26.33
CA VAL A 56 -8.04 3.43 -25.60
C VAL A 56 -6.87 3.09 -26.52
N SER A 57 -5.76 3.80 -26.40
CA SER A 57 -4.48 3.49 -27.06
C SER A 57 -3.30 3.68 -26.11
N CYS A 58 -2.11 3.20 -26.46
CA CYS A 58 -0.91 3.34 -25.63
C CYS A 58 0.32 3.72 -26.45
N GLY A 59 1.15 4.57 -25.88
CA GLY A 59 2.37 5.07 -26.50
C GLY A 59 3.47 5.35 -25.49
N SER A 60 4.59 5.87 -25.99
CA SER A 60 5.67 6.34 -25.13
C SER A 60 5.40 7.76 -24.61
N LEU A 61 5.99 8.10 -23.48
CA LEU A 61 5.90 9.43 -22.86
C LEU A 61 6.44 10.53 -23.79
N SER A 62 7.51 10.25 -24.55
CA SER A 62 8.04 11.19 -25.54
C SER A 62 7.07 11.42 -26.69
N TYR A 63 6.46 10.35 -27.19
CA TYR A 63 5.48 10.42 -28.28
C TYR A 63 4.21 11.17 -27.85
N ALA A 64 3.71 10.93 -26.64
CA ALA A 64 2.57 11.64 -26.08
C ALA A 64 2.84 13.15 -25.94
N LYS A 65 4.03 13.54 -25.47
CA LYS A 65 4.44 14.95 -25.37
C LYS A 65 4.59 15.62 -26.75
N TYR A 66 5.05 14.87 -27.75
CA TYR A 66 5.23 15.36 -29.11
C TYR A 66 3.88 15.61 -29.81
N LEU A 67 2.97 14.63 -29.76
CA LEU A 67 1.65 14.76 -30.39
C LEU A 67 0.71 15.71 -29.65
N HIS A 68 0.81 15.75 -28.31
CA HIS A 68 -0.13 16.47 -27.47
C HIS A 68 0.58 17.36 -26.45
N PRO A 69 1.36 18.36 -26.89
CA PRO A 69 2.19 19.19 -26.00
C PRO A 69 1.37 20.00 -24.99
N ASN A 70 0.12 20.33 -25.32
CA ASN A 70 -0.76 21.15 -24.49
C ASN A 70 -1.70 20.35 -23.58
N ILE A 71 -1.64 19.02 -23.62
CA ILE A 71 -2.56 18.17 -22.84
C ILE A 71 -1.82 17.65 -21.62
N PRO A 72 -2.31 17.94 -20.40
CA PRO A 72 -1.64 17.51 -19.19
C PRO A 72 -1.67 15.98 -19.07
N ILE A 73 -0.48 15.40 -18.90
CA ILE A 73 -0.31 13.96 -18.67
C ILE A 73 -0.43 13.71 -17.17
N LYS A 74 -1.50 13.02 -16.78
CA LYS A 74 -1.77 12.71 -15.37
C LYS A 74 -0.98 11.47 -14.96
N LYS A 75 -0.30 11.53 -13.81
CA LYS A 75 0.37 10.36 -13.25
C LYS A 75 -0.67 9.44 -12.60
N TYR A 76 -0.62 8.15 -12.92
CA TYR A 76 -1.53 7.16 -12.34
C TYR A 76 -0.80 6.30 -11.28
N LYS A 77 -1.45 6.07 -10.13
CA LYS A 77 -0.92 5.28 -9.01
C LYS A 77 -1.98 4.38 -8.38
N ALA A 78 -1.84 3.07 -8.58
CA ALA A 78 -2.82 2.07 -8.13
C ALA A 78 -2.98 1.99 -6.59
N LYS A 79 -1.94 2.34 -5.83
CA LYS A 79 -1.95 2.26 -4.35
C LYS A 79 -2.83 3.34 -3.70
N GLN A 80 -3.02 4.50 -4.33
CA GLN A 80 -3.91 5.55 -3.79
C GLN A 80 -5.38 5.25 -4.08
N ASP A 81 -5.70 4.76 -5.27
CA ASP A 81 -7.09 4.50 -5.67
C ASP A 81 -7.72 3.29 -4.97
N LYS A 82 -6.94 2.22 -4.70
CA LYS A 82 -7.44 1.09 -3.91
C LYS A 82 -7.76 1.51 -2.47
N VAL A 83 -6.87 2.26 -1.81
CA VAL A 83 -7.10 2.76 -0.45
C VAL A 83 -8.29 3.71 -0.40
N ALA A 84 -8.44 4.60 -1.38
CA ALA A 84 -9.61 5.47 -1.50
C ALA A 84 -10.92 4.67 -1.67
N LYS A 85 -10.92 3.61 -2.49
CA LYS A 85 -12.08 2.72 -2.68
C LYS A 85 -12.42 1.93 -1.40
N TYR A 86 -11.43 1.37 -0.71
CA TYR A 86 -11.65 0.68 0.57
C TYR A 86 -12.16 1.64 1.66
N ASN A 87 -11.61 2.86 1.72
CA ASN A 87 -12.05 3.87 2.69
C ASN A 87 -13.49 4.35 2.40
N ALA A 88 -13.86 4.54 1.14
CA ALA A 88 -15.22 4.91 0.75
C ALA A 88 -16.23 3.77 1.03
N ALA A 89 -15.86 2.53 0.73
CA ALA A 89 -16.67 1.36 1.05
C ALA A 89 -16.82 1.19 2.57
N ALA A 90 -15.74 1.35 3.33
CA ALA A 90 -15.76 1.28 4.79
C ALA A 90 -16.60 2.41 5.40
N ALA A 91 -16.56 3.61 4.85
CA ALA A 91 -17.40 4.73 5.29
C ALA A 91 -18.89 4.48 5.04
N ASN A 92 -19.25 3.91 3.89
CA ASN A 92 -20.64 3.54 3.59
C ASN A 92 -21.15 2.43 4.51
N ILE A 93 -20.34 1.39 4.74
CA ILE A 93 -20.68 0.31 5.67
C ILE A 93 -20.83 0.85 7.10
N ALA A 94 -19.90 1.70 7.56
CA ALA A 94 -19.98 2.31 8.88
C ALA A 94 -21.25 3.17 9.05
N LYS A 95 -21.65 3.90 7.99
CA LYS A 95 -22.89 4.70 7.97
C LYS A 95 -24.14 3.81 8.03
N GLU A 96 -24.17 2.72 7.27
CA GLU A 96 -25.26 1.74 7.30
C GLU A 96 -25.36 1.01 8.65
N MET A 97 -24.22 0.57 9.20
CA MET A 97 -24.15 -0.05 10.52
C MET A 97 -24.59 0.90 11.64
N SER A 98 -24.22 2.18 11.56
CA SER A 98 -24.69 3.19 12.47
C SER A 98 -26.20 3.44 12.34
N ALA A 99 -26.77 3.36 11.13
CA ALA A 99 -28.21 3.53 10.90
C ALA A 99 -29.06 2.39 11.50
N ILE A 100 -28.49 1.19 11.64
CA ILE A 100 -29.13 0.04 12.32
C ILE A 100 -28.76 -0.07 13.82
N GLY A 101 -28.13 0.96 14.39
CA GLY A 101 -27.79 1.02 15.83
C GLY A 101 -26.55 0.21 16.23
N VAL A 102 -25.77 -0.31 15.28
CA VAL A 102 -24.53 -1.04 15.53
C VAL A 102 -23.36 -0.07 15.57
N SER A 103 -22.81 0.17 16.77
CA SER A 103 -21.60 0.98 16.95
C SER A 103 -20.36 0.13 16.71
N MET A 104 -19.60 0.43 15.64
CA MET A 104 -18.23 -0.07 15.50
C MET A 104 -17.30 0.72 16.43
N LYS A 105 -17.17 0.27 17.68
CA LYS A 105 -16.07 0.72 18.52
C LYS A 105 -14.77 0.22 17.89
N ASN A 106 -13.84 1.12 17.60
CA ASN A 106 -12.44 0.77 17.35
C ASN A 106 -11.91 0.12 18.64
N GLU A 107 -12.01 -1.20 18.75
CA GLU A 107 -11.12 -1.91 19.64
C GLU A 107 -9.72 -1.74 19.06
N ASN A 108 -8.87 -0.96 19.75
CA ASN A 108 -7.45 -0.86 19.49
C ASN A 108 -6.82 -2.26 19.61
N ASN A 109 -6.93 -3.05 18.55
CA ASN A 109 -6.37 -4.38 18.40
C ASN A 109 -5.02 -4.31 17.69
N ASP A 110 -4.25 -3.23 17.90
CA ASP A 110 -2.89 -3.15 17.42
C ASP A 110 -2.01 -4.09 18.28
N LYS A 111 -2.06 -5.38 17.95
CA LYS A 111 -1.28 -6.44 18.61
C LYS A 111 0.24 -6.27 18.46
N ILE A 112 0.70 -5.28 17.70
CA ILE A 112 2.11 -5.05 17.41
C ILE A 112 2.61 -3.87 18.24
N ASN A 113 1.98 -2.70 18.12
CA ASN A 113 2.45 -1.50 18.80
C ASN A 113 1.79 -1.31 20.17
N ASN A 114 0.53 -1.72 20.35
CA ASN A 114 -0.23 -1.53 21.59
C ASN A 114 -1.08 -2.76 21.93
N PRO A 115 -0.47 -3.92 22.26
CA PRO A 115 -1.24 -5.09 22.62
C PRO A 115 -2.01 -4.78 23.90
N ALA A 116 -3.33 -5.00 23.90
CA ALA A 116 -4.26 -4.56 24.95
C ALA A 116 -3.88 -5.02 26.39
N HIS A 117 -3.02 -6.03 26.52
CA HIS A 117 -2.55 -6.56 27.79
C HIS A 117 -1.26 -5.91 28.34
N TYR A 118 -0.61 -4.99 27.63
CA TYR A 118 0.62 -4.31 28.08
C TYR A 118 0.43 -2.88 28.59
N THR A 119 -0.76 -2.29 28.42
CA THR A 119 -1.07 -0.90 28.82
C THR A 119 -1.76 -0.79 30.19
N ALA A 120 -1.84 -1.90 30.93
CA ALA A 120 -2.44 -1.92 32.27
C ALA A 120 -1.59 -1.10 33.26
N GLY A 121 -1.94 0.19 33.43
CA GLY A 121 -1.30 1.09 34.41
C GLY A 121 -0.74 2.41 33.86
N GLY A 122 -0.92 2.71 32.56
CA GLY A 122 -0.54 4.02 31.99
C GLY A 122 0.95 4.25 31.76
N ILE A 123 1.79 3.22 31.92
CA ILE A 123 3.20 3.20 31.53
C ILE A 123 3.36 2.10 30.48
N GLU A 124 3.97 2.44 29.35
CA GLU A 124 4.31 1.44 28.33
C GLU A 124 5.35 0.46 28.91
N THR A 125 5.09 -0.85 28.74
CA THR A 125 5.94 -1.90 29.34
C THR A 125 7.41 -1.76 28.93
N LEU A 126 7.66 -1.33 27.70
CA LEU A 126 9.02 -1.14 27.18
C LEU A 126 9.77 -0.01 27.90
N ASP A 127 9.09 1.08 28.22
CA ASP A 127 9.68 2.22 28.93
C ASP A 127 10.07 1.84 30.37
N TYR A 128 9.23 1.03 31.03
CA TYR A 128 9.58 0.46 32.32
C TYR A 128 10.82 -0.44 32.24
N ILE A 129 10.91 -1.27 31.19
CA ILE A 129 12.08 -2.14 30.95
C ILE A 129 13.34 -1.31 30.71
N LYS A 130 13.28 -0.28 29.85
CA LYS A 130 14.38 0.65 29.61
C LYS A 130 14.89 1.29 30.91
N ALA A 131 13.99 1.68 31.80
CA ALA A 131 14.33 2.29 33.08
C ALA A 131 14.95 1.32 34.11
N LYS A 132 14.74 0.01 33.95
CA LYS A 132 15.16 -1.01 34.95
C LYS A 132 16.26 -1.94 34.48
N VAL A 133 16.41 -2.15 33.17
CA VAL A 133 17.39 -3.05 32.59
C VAL A 133 18.65 -2.27 32.23
N LYS A 134 19.75 -2.53 32.94
CA LYS A 134 21.04 -1.87 32.71
C LYS A 134 21.61 -2.15 31.31
N ASP A 135 21.40 -3.36 30.80
CA ASP A 135 21.82 -3.77 29.46
C ASP A 135 20.59 -3.94 28.55
N TYR A 136 19.95 -2.81 28.27
CA TYR A 136 18.80 -2.75 27.38
C TYR A 136 19.10 -3.26 25.95
N PRO A 137 20.25 -2.94 25.33
CA PRO A 137 20.59 -3.43 24.00
C PRO A 137 20.57 -4.96 23.88
N SER A 138 21.11 -5.69 24.86
CA SER A 138 21.07 -7.17 24.85
C SER A 138 19.66 -7.72 24.96
N TYR A 139 18.79 -7.11 25.77
CA TYR A 139 17.38 -7.48 25.86
C TYR A 139 16.67 -7.32 24.51
N VAL A 140 16.91 -6.20 23.82
CA VAL A 140 16.31 -5.92 22.51
C VAL A 140 16.83 -6.88 21.45
N ALA A 141 18.15 -7.11 21.40
CA ALA A 141 18.77 -8.07 20.48
C ALA A 141 18.20 -9.49 20.62
N GLY A 142 17.97 -9.94 21.86
CA GLY A 142 17.33 -11.23 22.13
C GLY A 142 15.89 -11.31 21.61
N ASN A 143 15.12 -10.22 21.69
CA ASN A 143 13.77 -10.17 21.12
C ASN A 143 13.78 -10.20 19.59
N ILE A 144 14.69 -9.45 18.96
CA ILE A 144 14.88 -9.49 17.50
C ILE A 144 15.16 -10.92 17.05
N LEU A 145 16.16 -11.57 17.66
CA LEU A 145 16.53 -12.96 17.34
C LEU A 145 15.35 -13.92 17.53
N LYS A 146 14.61 -13.80 18.63
CA LYS A 146 13.43 -14.62 18.94
C LYS A 146 12.34 -14.51 17.86
N TYR A 147 12.07 -13.32 17.36
CA TYR A 147 11.02 -13.13 16.36
C TYR A 147 11.49 -13.53 14.95
N VAL A 148 12.74 -13.22 14.59
CA VAL A 148 13.34 -13.64 13.32
C VAL A 148 13.53 -15.16 13.25
N SER A 149 13.71 -15.87 14.36
CA SER A 149 13.82 -17.35 14.33
C SER A 149 12.46 -18.07 14.29
N ARG A 150 11.36 -17.37 14.60
CA ARG A 150 10.04 -17.99 14.79
C ARG A 150 9.07 -17.76 13.63
N TYR A 151 9.34 -16.80 12.77
CA TYR A 151 8.38 -16.33 11.77
C TYR A 151 7.88 -17.46 10.85
N GLU A 152 8.76 -18.36 10.39
CA GLU A 152 8.39 -19.45 9.47
C GLU A 152 7.41 -20.46 10.09
N HIS A 153 7.37 -20.55 11.43
CA HIS A 153 6.70 -21.65 12.12
C HIS A 153 5.60 -21.22 13.10
N LYS A 154 5.38 -19.91 13.32
CA LYS A 154 4.33 -19.44 14.25
C LYS A 154 3.44 -18.33 13.70
N ASN A 155 3.95 -17.10 13.55
CA ASN A 155 3.11 -15.95 13.23
C ASN A 155 3.49 -15.24 11.92
N GLY A 156 4.38 -15.81 11.10
CA GLY A 156 4.75 -15.26 9.80
C GLY A 156 5.18 -13.79 9.89
N ILE A 157 4.58 -12.98 9.02
CA ILE A 157 4.86 -11.55 8.91
C ILE A 157 4.65 -10.76 10.22
N GLU A 158 3.78 -11.21 11.12
CA GLU A 158 3.57 -10.53 12.41
C GLU A 158 4.83 -10.58 13.29
N ASP A 159 5.53 -11.72 13.30
CA ASP A 159 6.80 -11.84 14.03
C ASP A 159 7.87 -10.95 13.37
N LEU A 160 7.95 -10.88 12.04
CA LEU A 160 8.88 -9.98 11.35
C LEU A 160 8.60 -8.50 11.67
N LYS A 161 7.33 -8.10 11.75
CA LYS A 161 6.96 -6.73 12.18
C LYS A 161 7.35 -6.46 13.63
N LYS A 162 7.22 -7.43 14.54
CA LYS A 162 7.72 -7.31 15.92
C LYS A 162 9.23 -7.19 15.96
N ALA A 163 9.96 -7.97 15.15
CA ALA A 163 11.41 -7.83 15.02
C ALA A 163 11.81 -6.43 14.53
N GLN A 164 11.12 -5.91 13.52
CA GLN A 164 11.34 -4.55 13.01
C GLN A 164 11.08 -3.49 14.08
N PHE A 165 10.01 -3.63 14.86
CA PHE A 165 9.71 -2.71 15.97
C PHE A 165 10.88 -2.63 16.96
N TYR A 166 11.39 -3.78 17.41
CA TYR A 166 12.54 -3.84 18.32
C TYR A 166 13.83 -3.31 17.66
N LEU A 167 14.03 -3.55 16.37
CA LEU A 167 15.18 -3.01 15.64
C LEU A 167 15.14 -1.48 15.56
N ASN A 168 13.99 -0.90 15.22
CA ASN A 168 13.82 0.55 15.18
C ASN A 168 14.03 1.17 16.56
N ASP A 169 13.53 0.53 17.62
CA ASP A 169 13.71 1.01 18.98
C ASP A 169 15.19 1.00 19.42
N LEU A 170 15.95 -0.05 19.05
CA LEU A 170 17.39 -0.12 19.30
C LEU A 170 18.17 0.97 18.54
N ILE A 171 17.80 1.23 17.28
CA ILE A 171 18.40 2.32 16.48
C ILE A 171 18.16 3.65 17.19
N ASN A 172 16.91 3.95 17.57
CA ASN A 172 16.57 5.20 18.26
C ASN A 172 17.31 5.34 19.59
N TRP A 173 17.46 4.25 20.35
CA TRP A 173 18.25 4.23 21.59
C TRP A 173 19.71 4.61 21.31
N MET A 174 20.33 3.98 20.30
CA MET A 174 21.73 4.18 19.93
C MET A 174 22.02 5.56 19.31
N GLU A 175 21.03 6.19 18.67
CA GLU A 175 21.14 7.55 18.14
C GLU A 175 20.91 8.64 19.21
N SER A 176 20.33 8.27 20.36
CA SER A 176 20.07 9.18 21.49
C SER A 176 21.19 9.18 22.54
N ASP A 177 22.09 8.19 22.50
CA ASP A 177 23.32 8.09 23.29
C ASP A 177 24.48 8.89 22.63
#